data_AF-A0A6J1GLS6-F1
#
_entry.id   AF-A0A6J1GLS6-F1
#
_cell.length_a   1.000
_cell.length_b   1.000
_cell.length_c   1.000
_cell.angle_alpha   90.00
_cell.angle_beta   90.00
_cell.angle_gamma   90.00
#
_symmetry.space_group_name_H-M   'P 1'
#
loop_
_entity.id
_entity.type
_entity.pdbx_description
1 polymer ?
#
loop_
_entity_poly.entity_id
_entity_poly.type
_entity_poly.pdbx_seq_one_letter_code
_entity_poly.pdbx_strand_id
1 'polypeptide(L)'
;MEMKEDELLQPVSPTAQSMNSFVRSISLIAVLEFEIAIDEHKFMSFAKDLIHLNPLFTSIMVNDVNGERKWKKVEVNIEEHIIVHTPPSNLSLQLFDAYFNEYMTNYALQELPQNKPLWEIHIINCPTNNAAGNLVFKIHHSLGDGYSLMGVLISSMTRAHDPSLPLTFPSRKVKLEQSGHILGRVYQFLLSSMNTVLDFGGNMMKSSVLEDHLTPIRSGGDGVEFRTFAIRTITFSLHHIKKIKAKLGVTINDVITGMIFLGLRLYMQETRPDSTNSNSTALVLINTRMVENYKSVQDMLKPNNSNAPWGNRFALLHIDIPKATDCELSNPLQFIKAAQKMIKRKRYSSAVFLVGKLMEMIHKLRGPEVAAKFMYKTAQNTSLSISNMMGPREKMAMCGHPVKGVYFTVVGIPQSLMITVISYMEQLRITLLSEKEFIDEEKLTSCIEKAFENIHEASMELSI
;
A
#
# COMPACT_ATOMS: atom_id res chain seq x y z
N MET A 1 -4.92 -37.69 -20.52
CA MET A 1 -6.04 -37.07 -19.79
C MET A 1 -5.55 -35.81 -19.08
N GLU A 2 -4.41 -35.89 -18.37
CA GLU A 2 -3.70 -34.73 -17.77
C GLU A 2 -3.41 -33.59 -18.76
N MET A 3 -2.93 -33.88 -19.97
CA MET A 3 -2.70 -32.85 -21.01
C MET A 3 -3.94 -32.01 -21.38
N LYS A 4 -5.16 -32.54 -21.23
CA LYS A 4 -6.40 -31.79 -21.51
C LYS A 4 -6.87 -30.96 -20.32
N GLU A 5 -6.48 -31.32 -19.10
CA GLU A 5 -6.74 -30.49 -17.90
C GLU A 5 -5.79 -29.29 -17.85
N ASP A 6 -4.55 -29.44 -18.33
CA ASP A 6 -3.55 -28.36 -18.38
C ASP A 6 -3.89 -27.24 -19.38
N GLU A 7 -4.65 -27.54 -20.45
CA GLU A 7 -5.12 -26.53 -21.42
C GLU A 7 -6.13 -25.54 -20.81
N LEU A 8 -6.76 -25.87 -19.68
CA LEU A 8 -7.74 -25.01 -18.99
C LEU A 8 -7.10 -24.14 -17.89
N LEU A 9 -5.81 -24.31 -17.60
CA LEU A 9 -5.11 -23.59 -16.54
C LEU A 9 -4.64 -22.21 -17.02
N GLN A 10 -4.88 -21.17 -16.22
CA GLN A 10 -4.46 -19.80 -16.55
C GLN A 10 -3.03 -19.53 -16.06
N PRO A 11 -2.16 -18.87 -16.84
CA PRO A 11 -0.80 -18.59 -16.41
C PRO A 11 -0.76 -17.59 -15.23
N VAL A 12 0.11 -17.84 -14.26
CA VAL A 12 0.37 -16.87 -13.18
C VAL A 12 1.32 -15.79 -13.71
N SER A 13 0.99 -14.52 -13.49
CA SER A 13 1.85 -13.42 -13.94
C SER A 13 3.24 -13.46 -13.27
N PRO A 14 4.31 -13.01 -13.94
CA PRO A 14 5.67 -13.00 -13.39
C PRO A 14 5.78 -12.40 -11.99
N THR A 15 5.15 -11.25 -11.76
CA THR A 15 5.13 -10.59 -10.46
C THR A 15 4.40 -11.43 -9.42
N ALA A 16 3.25 -11.99 -9.77
CA ALA A 16 2.48 -12.85 -8.86
C ALA A 16 3.25 -14.12 -8.45
N GLN A 17 4.03 -14.72 -9.37
CA GLN A 17 4.91 -15.84 -9.04
C GLN A 17 6.00 -15.42 -8.04
N SER A 18 6.66 -14.29 -8.28
CA SER A 18 7.69 -13.78 -7.36
C SER A 18 7.13 -13.33 -6.01
N MET A 19 5.87 -12.91 -5.94
CA MET A 19 5.20 -12.60 -4.68
C MET A 19 4.77 -13.85 -3.89
N ASN A 20 4.64 -15.01 -4.54
CA ASN A 20 4.30 -16.29 -3.91
C ASN A 20 5.50 -17.26 -3.90
N SER A 21 6.71 -16.78 -3.67
CA SER A 21 7.93 -17.62 -3.72
C SER A 21 8.26 -18.22 -2.36
N PHE A 22 9.09 -19.28 -2.31
CA PHE A 22 9.58 -19.86 -1.04
C PHE A 22 10.33 -18.86 -0.15
N VAL A 23 10.78 -17.73 -0.71
CA VAL A 23 11.44 -16.66 0.02
C VAL A 23 10.42 -15.76 0.73
N ARG A 24 9.13 -15.81 0.35
CA ARG A 24 8.17 -14.76 0.68
C ARG A 24 6.70 -15.16 0.52
N SER A 25 5.90 -14.89 1.57
CA SER A 25 4.46 -14.68 1.46
C SER A 25 4.14 -13.22 1.81
N ILE A 26 3.62 -12.44 0.86
CA ILE A 26 3.17 -11.07 1.11
C ILE A 26 1.66 -11.09 1.17
N SER A 27 1.12 -10.52 2.25
CA SER A 27 -0.30 -10.31 2.36
C SER A 27 -0.64 -8.83 2.49
N LEU A 28 -1.72 -8.44 1.85
CA LEU A 28 -2.40 -7.20 2.11
C LEU A 28 -3.44 -7.46 3.19
N ILE A 29 -3.48 -6.61 4.21
CA ILE A 29 -4.52 -6.60 5.24
C ILE A 29 -5.34 -5.33 5.05
N ALA A 30 -6.64 -5.44 4.82
CA ALA A 30 -7.56 -4.31 4.77
C ALA A 30 -8.60 -4.45 5.88
N VAL A 31 -8.87 -3.35 6.58
CA VAL A 31 -9.85 -3.33 7.67
C VAL A 31 -10.95 -2.33 7.33
N LEU A 32 -12.18 -2.81 7.43
CA LEU A 32 -13.39 -1.99 7.36
C LEU A 32 -14.00 -1.88 8.75
N GLU A 33 -14.16 -0.64 9.20
CA GLU A 33 -14.78 -0.28 10.47
C GLU A 33 -16.25 0.04 10.23
N PHE A 34 -17.16 -0.65 10.91
CA PHE A 34 -18.61 -0.46 10.78
C PHE A 34 -19.21 0.33 11.95
N GLU A 35 -20.29 1.06 11.68
CA GLU A 35 -21.04 1.81 12.70
C GLU A 35 -21.92 0.93 13.58
N ILE A 36 -22.28 -0.24 13.07
CA ILE A 36 -23.09 -1.25 13.75
C ILE A 36 -22.37 -2.60 13.68
N ALA A 37 -22.70 -3.51 14.59
CA ALA A 37 -22.20 -4.88 14.53
C ALA A 37 -22.57 -5.52 13.19
N ILE A 38 -21.67 -6.35 12.66
CA ILE A 38 -21.81 -6.99 11.36
C ILE A 38 -22.78 -8.18 11.51
N ASP A 39 -23.85 -8.19 10.70
CA ASP A 39 -24.73 -9.34 10.55
C ASP A 39 -24.02 -10.44 9.75
N GLU A 40 -23.59 -11.48 10.46
CA GLU A 40 -22.85 -12.61 9.90
C GLU A 40 -23.62 -13.30 8.76
N HIS A 41 -24.92 -13.52 8.91
CA HIS A 41 -25.73 -14.20 7.89
C HIS A 41 -25.82 -13.39 6.59
N LYS A 42 -26.06 -12.08 6.70
CA LYS A 42 -26.06 -11.19 5.52
C LYS A 42 -24.68 -11.14 4.87
N PHE A 43 -23.62 -11.10 5.67
CA PHE A 43 -22.25 -11.09 5.15
C PHE A 43 -21.90 -12.38 4.40
N MET A 44 -22.28 -13.54 4.94
CA MET A 44 -22.04 -14.84 4.29
C MET A 44 -22.70 -14.93 2.91
N SER A 45 -23.93 -14.41 2.78
CA SER A 45 -24.61 -14.35 1.48
C SER A 45 -23.86 -13.44 0.50
N PHE A 46 -23.36 -12.31 0.98
CA PHE A 46 -22.64 -11.34 0.16
C PHE A 46 -21.25 -11.81 -0.26
N ALA A 47 -20.54 -12.54 0.61
CA ALA A 47 -19.23 -13.07 0.30
C ALA A 47 -19.26 -14.04 -0.89
N LYS A 48 -20.38 -14.78 -1.09
CA LYS A 48 -20.61 -15.59 -2.29
C LYS A 48 -20.53 -14.76 -3.57
N ASP A 49 -21.16 -13.60 -3.59
CA ASP A 49 -21.14 -12.71 -4.75
C ASP A 49 -19.75 -12.06 -4.93
N LEU A 50 -19.10 -11.69 -3.82
CA LEU A 50 -17.78 -11.05 -3.81
C LEU A 50 -16.72 -11.91 -4.52
N ILE A 51 -16.64 -13.21 -4.20
CA ILE A 51 -15.60 -14.10 -4.74
C ILE A 51 -15.79 -14.36 -6.24
N HIS A 52 -17.01 -14.15 -6.75
CA HIS A 52 -17.30 -14.30 -8.18
C HIS A 52 -16.98 -13.05 -9.00
N LEU A 53 -16.62 -11.93 -8.36
CA LEU A 53 -16.15 -10.73 -9.07
C LEU A 53 -14.86 -10.99 -9.86
N ASN A 54 -14.05 -11.95 -9.43
CA ASN A 54 -12.80 -12.28 -10.10
C ASN A 54 -12.46 -13.78 -9.96
N PRO A 55 -12.13 -14.48 -11.07
CA PRO A 55 -11.88 -15.92 -11.05
C PRO A 55 -10.72 -16.35 -10.12
N LEU A 56 -9.77 -15.46 -9.83
CA LEU A 56 -8.64 -15.75 -8.95
C LEU A 56 -9.05 -15.99 -7.49
N PHE A 57 -10.20 -15.47 -7.04
CA PHE A 57 -10.72 -15.74 -5.70
C PHE A 57 -11.33 -17.15 -5.58
N THR A 58 -11.52 -17.83 -6.71
CA THR A 58 -11.93 -19.23 -6.81
C THR A 58 -10.83 -20.14 -7.37
N SER A 59 -9.57 -19.72 -7.25
CA SER A 59 -8.44 -20.44 -7.81
C SER A 59 -7.29 -20.61 -6.82
N ILE A 60 -6.56 -21.71 -6.97
CA ILE A 60 -5.30 -22.00 -6.27
C ILE A 60 -4.14 -22.02 -7.25
N MET A 61 -2.93 -21.81 -6.74
CA MET A 61 -1.71 -21.89 -7.54
C MET A 61 -1.19 -23.33 -7.54
N VAL A 62 -0.99 -23.92 -8.72
CA VAL A 62 -0.46 -25.27 -8.92
C VAL A 62 0.71 -25.24 -9.90
N ASN A 63 1.56 -26.26 -9.86
CA ASN A 63 2.56 -26.48 -10.91
C ASN A 63 1.96 -27.39 -11.98
N ASP A 64 2.16 -27.05 -13.24
CA ASP A 64 1.83 -27.93 -14.37
C ASP A 64 2.92 -29.01 -14.57
N VAL A 65 2.76 -29.86 -15.59
CA VAL A 65 3.73 -30.93 -15.89
C VAL A 65 5.14 -30.43 -16.22
N ASN A 66 5.28 -29.17 -16.64
CA ASN A 66 6.56 -28.54 -16.95
C ASN A 66 7.16 -27.81 -15.73
N GLY A 67 6.47 -27.82 -14.58
CA GLY A 67 6.84 -27.09 -13.38
C GLY A 67 6.48 -25.60 -13.43
N GLU A 68 5.70 -25.16 -14.42
CA GLU A 68 5.23 -23.77 -14.50
C GLU A 68 4.03 -23.53 -13.57
N ARG A 69 4.04 -22.39 -12.90
CA ARG A 69 2.96 -22.01 -11.98
C ARG A 69 1.74 -21.51 -12.75
N LYS A 70 0.61 -22.16 -12.52
CA LYS A 70 -0.68 -21.83 -13.11
C LYS A 70 -1.78 -21.71 -12.05
N TRP A 71 -2.82 -20.96 -12.39
CA TRP A 71 -4.06 -20.87 -11.61
C TRP A 71 -5.00 -22.01 -12.01
N LYS A 72 -5.40 -22.81 -11.02
CA LYS A 72 -6.39 -23.87 -11.14
C LYS A 72 -7.66 -23.45 -10.40
N LYS A 73 -8.79 -23.42 -11.11
CA LYS A 73 -10.09 -23.17 -10.50
C LYS A 73 -10.45 -24.33 -9.56
N VAL A 74 -10.99 -24.00 -8.39
CA VAL A 74 -11.45 -24.96 -7.38
C VAL A 74 -12.84 -24.59 -6.89
N GLU A 75 -13.53 -25.56 -6.29
CA GLU A 75 -14.70 -25.29 -5.48
C GLU A 75 -14.27 -24.67 -4.15
N VAL A 76 -14.94 -23.60 -3.72
CA VAL A 76 -14.57 -22.86 -2.52
C VAL A 76 -15.61 -23.10 -1.44
N ASN A 77 -15.18 -23.71 -0.33
CA ASN A 77 -15.96 -23.74 0.89
C ASN A 77 -15.79 -22.41 1.65
N ILE A 78 -16.71 -21.47 1.42
CA ILE A 78 -16.64 -20.10 1.96
C ILE A 78 -16.56 -20.08 3.50
N GLU A 79 -17.19 -21.04 4.17
CA GLU A 79 -17.18 -21.12 5.64
C GLU A 79 -15.78 -21.36 6.21
N GLU A 80 -14.88 -21.96 5.43
CA GLU A 80 -13.48 -22.15 5.83
C GLU A 80 -12.62 -20.89 5.64
N HIS A 81 -13.10 -19.92 4.84
CA HIS A 81 -12.40 -18.67 4.57
C HIS A 81 -12.94 -17.49 5.40
N ILE A 82 -14.14 -17.63 5.97
CA ILE A 82 -14.78 -16.60 6.80
C ILE A 82 -14.70 -17.02 8.27
N ILE A 83 -13.89 -16.31 9.03
CA ILE A 83 -13.59 -16.62 10.42
C ILE A 83 -14.31 -15.61 11.32
N VAL A 84 -15.30 -16.08 12.07
CA VAL A 84 -16.04 -15.26 13.02
C VAL A 84 -15.34 -15.31 14.39
N HIS A 85 -14.98 -14.15 14.92
CA HIS A 85 -14.36 -14.02 16.24
C HIS A 85 -15.39 -13.57 17.26
N THR A 86 -15.56 -14.38 18.29
CA THR A 86 -16.35 -14.02 19.48
C THR A 86 -15.39 -13.53 20.56
N PRO A 87 -15.45 -12.26 20.96
CA PRO A 87 -14.58 -11.77 22.03
C PRO A 87 -14.93 -12.45 23.37
N PRO A 88 -13.98 -12.56 24.31
CA PRO A 88 -14.22 -13.16 25.61
C PRO A 88 -15.36 -12.45 26.37
N SER A 89 -16.28 -13.20 26.94
CA SER A 89 -17.50 -12.68 27.58
C SER A 89 -17.25 -11.78 28.81
N ASN A 90 -16.06 -11.88 29.39
CA ASN A 90 -15.62 -11.14 30.57
C ASN A 90 -14.81 -9.88 30.23
N LEU A 91 -14.60 -9.58 28.95
CA LEU A 91 -13.79 -8.45 28.53
C LEU A 91 -14.57 -7.14 28.71
N SER A 92 -13.97 -6.16 29.39
CA SER A 92 -14.57 -4.84 29.54
C SER A 92 -14.47 -4.05 28.23
N LEU A 93 -15.39 -3.11 28.02
CA LEU A 93 -15.40 -2.24 26.82
C LEU A 93 -14.06 -1.53 26.58
N GLN A 94 -13.34 -1.19 27.67
CA GLN A 94 -12.04 -0.50 27.61
C GLN A 94 -10.90 -1.38 27.06
N LEU A 95 -11.07 -2.71 27.05
CA LEU A 95 -10.05 -3.65 26.61
C LEU A 95 -10.29 -4.17 25.18
N PHE A 96 -11.39 -3.79 24.52
CA PHE A 96 -11.67 -4.26 23.15
C PHE A 96 -10.67 -3.74 22.13
N ASP A 97 -10.20 -2.50 22.25
CA ASP A 97 -9.12 -1.97 21.39
C ASP A 97 -7.83 -2.79 21.56
N ALA A 98 -7.45 -3.12 22.79
CA ALA A 98 -6.27 -3.93 23.07
C ALA A 98 -6.41 -5.34 22.50
N TYR A 99 -7.56 -5.99 22.70
CA TYR A 99 -7.88 -7.30 22.15
C TYR A 99 -7.82 -7.31 20.61
N PHE A 100 -8.45 -6.33 19.95
CA PHE A 100 -8.43 -6.23 18.50
C PHE A 100 -7.00 -6.00 17.98
N ASN A 101 -6.23 -5.12 18.61
CA ASN A 101 -4.85 -4.85 18.20
C ASN A 101 -3.95 -6.07 18.40
N GLU A 102 -4.06 -6.78 19.52
CA GLU A 102 -3.32 -8.01 19.77
C GLU A 102 -3.67 -9.10 18.75
N TYR A 103 -4.97 -9.23 18.43
CA TYR A 103 -5.44 -10.14 17.40
C TYR A 103 -4.81 -9.82 16.04
N MET A 104 -4.87 -8.54 15.62
CA MET A 104 -4.30 -8.08 14.35
C MET A 104 -2.79 -8.31 14.29
N THR A 105 -2.08 -8.05 15.38
CA THR A 105 -0.63 -8.30 15.50
C THR A 105 -0.29 -9.78 15.34
N ASN A 106 -1.01 -10.67 16.03
CA ASN A 106 -0.76 -12.11 15.97
C ASN A 106 -1.13 -12.69 14.60
N TYR A 107 -2.26 -12.26 14.05
CA TYR A 107 -2.76 -12.77 12.77
C TYR A 107 -2.00 -12.22 11.57
N ALA A 108 -1.39 -11.02 11.67
CA ALA A 108 -0.56 -10.45 10.61
C ALA A 108 0.53 -11.43 10.12
N LEU A 109 1.13 -12.18 11.04
CA LEU A 109 2.22 -13.12 10.79
C LEU A 109 1.80 -14.48 10.20
N GLN A 110 0.54 -14.87 10.32
CA GLN A 110 0.11 -16.20 9.88
C GLN A 110 0.09 -16.31 8.35
N GLU A 111 0.74 -17.30 7.76
CA GLU A 111 0.67 -17.48 6.31
C GLU A 111 -0.68 -18.04 5.88
N LEU A 112 -1.16 -17.62 4.71
CA LEU A 112 -2.38 -18.17 4.13
C LEU A 112 -2.13 -19.60 3.62
N PRO A 113 -3.03 -20.56 3.87
CA PRO A 113 -2.88 -21.94 3.40
C PRO A 113 -2.77 -22.03 1.87
N GLN A 114 -1.67 -22.61 1.37
CA GLN A 114 -1.41 -22.69 -0.08
C GLN A 114 -2.32 -23.68 -0.83
N ASN A 115 -3.03 -24.55 -0.11
CA ASN A 115 -3.98 -25.52 -0.68
C ASN A 115 -5.39 -24.93 -0.85
N LYS A 116 -5.61 -23.66 -0.50
CA LYS A 116 -6.88 -22.95 -0.65
C LYS A 116 -6.67 -21.63 -1.41
N PRO A 117 -7.74 -21.02 -1.97
CA PRO A 117 -7.63 -19.67 -2.50
C PRO A 117 -7.01 -18.72 -1.48
N LEU A 118 -6.06 -17.89 -1.93
CA LEU A 118 -5.16 -17.17 -1.02
C LEU A 118 -5.79 -15.89 -0.44
N TRP A 119 -6.90 -16.04 0.27
CA TRP A 119 -7.59 -14.97 0.98
C TRP A 119 -8.40 -15.53 2.16
N GLU A 120 -8.54 -14.72 3.21
CA GLU A 120 -9.39 -14.98 4.39
C GLU A 120 -10.08 -13.67 4.80
N ILE A 121 -11.26 -13.81 5.41
CA ILE A 121 -12.05 -12.69 5.91
C ILE A 121 -12.42 -12.95 7.36
N HIS A 122 -12.20 -11.98 8.23
CA HIS A 122 -12.44 -12.11 9.66
C HIS A 122 -13.51 -11.12 10.08
N ILE A 123 -14.58 -11.64 10.66
CA ILE A 123 -15.65 -10.85 11.26
C ILE A 123 -15.35 -10.73 12.75
N ILE A 124 -15.11 -9.50 13.22
CA ILE A 124 -14.75 -9.24 14.62
C ILE A 124 -15.74 -8.22 15.18
N ASN A 125 -16.83 -8.72 15.77
CA ASN A 125 -17.86 -7.92 16.43
C ASN A 125 -17.43 -7.54 17.86
N CYS A 126 -16.28 -6.89 17.99
CA CYS A 126 -15.84 -6.23 19.22
C CYS A 126 -15.94 -4.70 19.05
N PRO A 127 -16.73 -3.99 19.87
CA PRO A 127 -16.84 -2.54 19.76
C PRO A 127 -15.54 -1.88 20.24
N THR A 128 -14.76 -1.37 19.30
CA THR A 128 -13.56 -0.55 19.55
C THR A 128 -13.94 0.92 19.64
N ASN A 129 -13.01 1.79 20.04
CA ASN A 129 -13.23 3.24 20.01
C ASN A 129 -13.65 3.76 18.60
N ASN A 130 -13.20 3.06 17.55
CA ASN A 130 -13.45 3.46 16.17
C ASN A 130 -14.67 2.78 15.53
N ALA A 131 -15.08 1.58 15.95
CA ALA A 131 -16.09 0.79 15.24
C ALA A 131 -16.93 -0.09 16.17
N ALA A 132 -18.18 -0.38 15.80
CA ALA A 132 -19.00 -1.37 16.49
C ALA A 132 -18.69 -2.81 16.03
N GLY A 133 -18.16 -2.97 14.81
CA GLY A 133 -17.68 -4.22 14.27
C GLY A 133 -16.59 -3.97 13.23
N ASN A 134 -15.64 -4.89 13.14
CA ASN A 134 -14.50 -4.80 12.22
C ASN A 134 -14.53 -6.00 11.27
N LEU A 135 -14.33 -5.72 9.98
CA LEU A 135 -14.14 -6.75 8.97
C LEU A 135 -12.71 -6.67 8.45
N VAL A 136 -11.95 -7.73 8.62
CA VAL A 136 -10.53 -7.79 8.23
C VAL A 136 -10.39 -8.72 7.05
N PHE A 137 -9.92 -8.19 5.92
CA PHE A 137 -9.56 -8.97 4.74
C PHE A 137 -8.06 -9.19 4.73
N LYS A 138 -7.63 -10.45 4.73
CA LYS A 138 -6.24 -10.82 4.44
C LYS A 138 -6.18 -11.46 3.07
N ILE A 139 -5.43 -10.87 2.16
CA ILE A 139 -5.38 -11.28 0.76
C ILE A 139 -3.93 -11.36 0.32
N HIS A 140 -3.53 -12.48 -0.27
CA HIS A 140 -2.17 -12.64 -0.76
C HIS A 140 -1.90 -11.74 -1.98
N HIS A 141 -0.74 -11.10 -2.00
CA HIS A 141 -0.39 -10.08 -3.00
C HIS A 141 -0.18 -10.66 -4.42
N SER A 142 -0.17 -11.99 -4.58
CA SER A 142 -0.18 -12.66 -5.89
C SER A 142 -1.53 -12.56 -6.62
N LEU A 143 -2.63 -12.28 -5.91
CA LEU A 143 -3.96 -12.11 -6.51
C LEU A 143 -4.11 -10.76 -7.20
N GLY A 144 -3.40 -9.73 -6.73
CA GLY A 144 -3.44 -8.38 -7.29
C GLY A 144 -2.64 -7.39 -6.45
N ASP A 145 -2.42 -6.20 -6.99
CA ASP A 145 -1.91 -5.07 -6.20
C ASP A 145 -3.02 -4.40 -5.38
N GLY A 146 -2.64 -3.47 -4.50
CA GLY A 146 -3.59 -2.74 -3.66
C GLY A 146 -4.73 -2.08 -4.45
N TYR A 147 -4.46 -1.53 -5.65
CA TYR A 147 -5.51 -0.96 -6.51
C TYR A 147 -6.52 -2.01 -6.98
N SER A 148 -6.04 -3.18 -7.43
CA SER A 148 -6.90 -4.28 -7.88
C SER A 148 -7.72 -4.87 -6.73
N LEU A 149 -7.09 -5.07 -5.57
CA LEU A 149 -7.74 -5.68 -4.40
C LEU A 149 -8.75 -4.74 -3.74
N MET A 150 -8.42 -3.45 -3.61
CA MET A 150 -9.41 -2.45 -3.23
C MET A 150 -10.50 -2.33 -4.31
N GLY A 151 -10.15 -2.62 -5.56
CA GLY A 151 -11.06 -2.88 -6.68
C GLY A 151 -12.26 -3.76 -6.29
N VAL A 152 -11.95 -4.92 -5.71
CA VAL A 152 -12.92 -5.92 -5.25
C VAL A 152 -13.74 -5.38 -4.09
N LEU A 153 -13.08 -4.82 -3.07
CA LEU A 153 -13.77 -4.24 -1.91
C LEU A 153 -14.77 -3.17 -2.34
N ILE A 154 -14.33 -2.14 -3.07
CA ILE A 154 -15.19 -1.03 -3.52
C ILE A 154 -16.29 -1.50 -4.47
N SER A 155 -16.01 -2.42 -5.40
CA SER A 155 -17.02 -2.88 -6.36
C SER A 155 -18.17 -3.64 -5.70
N SER A 156 -17.95 -4.08 -4.47
CA SER A 156 -18.94 -4.74 -3.63
C SER A 156 -19.67 -3.79 -2.66
N MET A 157 -19.37 -2.49 -2.71
CA MET A 157 -19.93 -1.46 -1.84
C MET A 157 -20.98 -0.61 -2.56
N THR A 158 -21.93 -0.10 -1.78
CA THR A 158 -22.92 0.88 -2.23
C THR A 158 -22.75 2.19 -1.45
N ARG A 159 -23.39 3.29 -1.88
CA ARG A 159 -23.44 4.49 -1.03
C ARG A 159 -24.42 4.26 0.12
N ALA A 160 -24.03 4.67 1.32
CA ALA A 160 -24.84 4.48 2.52
C ALA A 160 -26.18 5.25 2.50
N HIS A 161 -26.23 6.42 1.83
CA HIS A 161 -27.44 7.25 1.77
C HIS A 161 -28.37 6.91 0.59
N ASP A 162 -27.80 6.42 -0.52
CA ASP A 162 -28.55 6.06 -1.72
C ASP A 162 -27.82 4.94 -2.48
N PRO A 163 -28.20 3.68 -2.22
CA PRO A 163 -27.55 2.52 -2.83
C PRO A 163 -27.65 2.46 -4.36
N SER A 164 -28.55 3.23 -4.99
CA SER A 164 -28.74 3.25 -6.45
C SER A 164 -27.65 4.03 -7.18
N LEU A 165 -26.90 4.89 -6.48
CA LEU A 165 -25.89 5.75 -7.06
C LEU A 165 -24.48 5.14 -6.93
N PRO A 166 -23.62 5.28 -7.95
CA PRO A 166 -22.26 4.75 -7.92
C PRO A 166 -21.35 5.57 -7.00
N LEU A 167 -20.37 4.94 -6.35
CA LEU A 167 -19.33 5.66 -5.59
C LEU A 167 -18.50 6.56 -6.50
N THR A 168 -18.10 7.73 -6.02
CA THR A 168 -17.23 8.65 -6.77
C THR A 168 -15.85 8.77 -6.15
N PHE A 169 -14.86 8.96 -7.02
CA PHE A 169 -13.46 9.08 -6.67
C PHE A 169 -12.93 10.44 -7.13
N PRO A 170 -11.92 11.01 -6.45
CA PRO A 170 -11.29 12.22 -6.94
C PRO A 170 -10.63 11.95 -8.30
N SER A 171 -11.06 12.67 -9.34
CA SER A 171 -10.50 12.56 -10.69
C SER A 171 -9.08 13.11 -10.76
N ARG A 172 -8.17 12.39 -11.42
CA ARG A 172 -6.83 12.90 -11.72
C ARG A 172 -6.82 13.49 -13.13
N LYS A 173 -6.66 14.81 -13.25
CA LYS A 173 -6.41 15.44 -14.55
C LYS A 173 -5.02 15.02 -15.03
N VAL A 174 -4.95 14.25 -16.11
CA VAL A 174 -3.69 14.00 -16.82
C VAL A 174 -3.42 15.26 -17.64
N LYS A 175 -2.48 16.09 -17.21
CA LYS A 175 -2.02 17.20 -18.05
C LYS A 175 -1.18 16.60 -19.18
N LEU A 176 -1.70 16.61 -20.41
CA LEU A 176 -0.83 16.56 -21.59
C LEU A 176 -0.03 17.86 -21.60
N GLU A 177 1.29 17.78 -21.48
CA GLU A 177 2.15 18.94 -21.69
C GLU A 177 2.00 19.41 -23.15
N GLN A 178 1.50 20.63 -23.34
CA GLN A 178 1.47 21.29 -24.64
C GLN A 178 2.88 21.74 -25.00
N SER A 179 3.28 21.43 -26.23
CA SER A 179 4.65 21.49 -26.73
C SER A 179 5.23 22.90 -26.77
N GLY A 180 6.38 23.11 -26.10
CA GLY A 180 7.26 24.26 -26.29
C GLY A 180 8.17 24.15 -27.53
N HIS A 181 8.95 25.21 -27.77
CA HIS A 181 9.93 25.32 -28.87
C HIS A 181 10.91 24.12 -28.94
N ILE A 182 11.35 23.76 -30.16
CA ILE A 182 12.17 22.57 -30.46
C ILE A 182 13.43 22.46 -29.59
N LEU A 183 14.12 23.58 -29.36
CA LEU A 183 15.34 23.61 -28.54
C LEU A 183 15.07 23.24 -27.08
N GLY A 184 13.93 23.67 -26.53
CA GLY A 184 13.48 23.29 -25.19
C GLY A 184 13.20 21.78 -25.09
N ARG A 185 12.66 21.16 -26.14
CA ARG A 185 12.45 19.70 -26.18
C ARG A 185 13.76 18.91 -26.17
N VAL A 186 14.77 19.34 -26.92
CA VAL A 186 16.09 18.69 -26.93
C VAL A 186 16.75 18.77 -25.56
N TYR A 187 16.73 19.96 -24.93
CA TYR A 187 17.26 20.14 -23.59
C TYR A 187 16.54 19.27 -22.54
N GLN A 188 15.20 19.24 -22.57
CA GLN A 188 14.41 18.39 -21.69
C GLN A 188 14.68 16.89 -21.92
N PHE A 189 14.85 16.48 -23.17
CA PHE A 189 15.21 15.10 -23.51
C PHE A 189 16.59 14.70 -22.97
N LEU A 190 17.61 15.57 -23.12
CA LEU A 190 18.95 15.32 -22.59
C LEU A 190 18.93 15.24 -21.06
N LEU A 191 18.27 16.18 -20.39
CA LEU A 191 18.09 16.14 -18.93
C LEU A 191 17.36 14.88 -18.47
N SER A 192 16.27 14.51 -19.16
CA SER A 192 15.51 13.28 -18.90
C SER A 192 16.40 12.04 -19.05
N SER A 193 17.26 12.01 -20.07
CA SER A 193 18.18 10.89 -20.31
C SER A 193 19.24 10.79 -19.22
N MET A 194 19.85 11.92 -18.83
CA MET A 194 20.82 11.95 -17.73
C MET A 194 20.18 11.52 -16.40
N ASN A 195 19.00 12.05 -16.07
CA ASN A 195 18.24 11.64 -14.89
C ASN A 195 17.91 10.15 -14.94
N THR A 196 17.56 9.61 -16.12
CA THR A 196 17.28 8.18 -16.31
C THR A 196 18.48 7.32 -15.98
N VAL A 197 19.68 7.66 -16.49
CA VAL A 197 20.90 6.90 -16.21
C VAL A 197 21.24 6.95 -14.72
N LEU A 198 21.23 8.15 -14.11
CA LEU A 198 21.55 8.31 -12.69
C LEU A 198 20.54 7.60 -11.79
N ASP A 199 19.25 7.73 -12.07
CA ASP A 199 18.21 7.13 -11.26
C ASP A 199 18.17 5.61 -11.43
N PHE A 200 18.32 5.10 -12.66
CA PHE A 200 18.38 3.66 -12.90
C PHE A 200 19.62 3.05 -12.23
N GLY A 201 20.80 3.62 -12.45
CA GLY A 201 22.04 3.17 -11.82
C GLY A 201 21.99 3.25 -10.30
N GLY A 202 21.52 4.37 -9.74
CA GLY A 202 21.33 4.53 -8.30
C GLY A 202 20.33 3.53 -7.72
N ASN A 203 19.21 3.28 -8.41
CA ASN A 203 18.25 2.24 -8.02
C ASN A 203 18.89 0.85 -8.02
N MET A 204 19.72 0.52 -9.02
CA MET A 204 20.42 -0.77 -9.07
C MET A 204 21.41 -0.92 -7.92
N MET A 205 22.20 0.11 -7.64
CA MET A 205 23.13 0.11 -6.51
C MET A 205 22.40 -0.06 -5.18
N LYS A 206 21.31 0.68 -4.97
CA LYS A 206 20.44 0.57 -3.78
C LYS A 206 19.80 -0.81 -3.67
N SER A 207 19.35 -1.40 -4.78
CA SER A 207 18.68 -2.71 -4.81
C SER A 207 19.64 -3.90 -4.67
N SER A 208 20.96 -3.67 -4.74
CA SER A 208 21.97 -4.73 -4.70
C SER A 208 22.89 -4.60 -3.49
N VAL A 209 23.68 -3.53 -3.40
CA VAL A 209 24.84 -3.43 -2.50
C VAL A 209 24.74 -2.29 -1.49
N LEU A 210 24.02 -1.21 -1.80
CA LEU A 210 23.94 -0.05 -0.92
C LEU A 210 22.78 -0.19 0.05
N GLU A 211 23.06 -0.45 1.31
CA GLU A 211 22.07 -0.45 2.38
C GLU A 211 21.97 0.92 3.04
N ASP A 212 20.77 1.28 3.50
CA ASP A 212 20.61 2.40 4.41
C ASP A 212 21.26 2.12 5.77
N HIS A 213 21.66 3.20 6.45
CA HIS A 213 22.18 3.05 7.80
C HIS A 213 21.13 2.47 8.74
N LEU A 214 21.59 1.81 9.81
CA LEU A 214 20.73 1.45 10.92
C LEU A 214 20.23 2.73 11.58
N THR A 215 18.93 2.83 11.80
CA THR A 215 18.26 4.02 12.37
C THR A 215 17.10 3.57 13.25
N PRO A 216 16.53 4.45 14.09
CA PRO A 216 15.31 4.12 14.85
C PRO A 216 14.12 3.64 14.01
N ILE A 217 14.17 3.81 12.67
CA ILE A 217 13.12 3.36 11.74
C ILE A 217 13.56 2.18 10.86
N ARG A 218 14.80 1.69 11.01
CA ARG A 218 15.37 0.53 10.29
C ARG A 218 16.27 -0.28 11.23
N SER A 219 15.79 -1.42 11.70
CA SER A 219 16.57 -2.34 12.56
C SER A 219 17.67 -3.06 11.77
N GLY A 220 17.45 -3.31 10.48
CA GLY A 220 18.39 -3.97 9.58
C GLY A 220 18.70 -5.43 9.94
N GLY A 221 17.90 -6.05 10.81
CA GLY A 221 18.07 -7.44 11.19
C GLY A 221 17.60 -8.41 10.10
N ASP A 222 18.13 -9.63 10.13
CA ASP A 222 17.60 -10.73 9.32
C ASP A 222 16.22 -11.14 9.84
N GLY A 223 15.35 -11.56 8.91
CA GLY A 223 14.02 -12.09 9.21
C GLY A 223 13.06 -11.07 9.83
N VAL A 224 13.24 -9.76 9.58
CA VAL A 224 12.33 -8.70 10.09
C VAL A 224 10.89 -8.96 9.68
N GLU A 225 10.67 -9.50 8.49
CA GLU A 225 9.36 -9.88 7.96
C GLU A 225 8.61 -10.94 8.78
N PHE A 226 9.31 -11.70 9.64
CA PHE A 226 8.74 -12.71 10.53
C PHE A 226 8.59 -12.24 11.98
N ARG A 227 8.98 -11.00 12.28
CA ARG A 227 8.88 -10.41 13.63
C ARG A 227 7.48 -9.90 13.89
N THR A 228 7.13 -9.76 15.16
CA THR A 228 5.84 -9.21 15.56
C THR A 228 5.73 -7.73 15.19
N PHE A 229 4.60 -7.32 14.60
CA PHE A 229 4.35 -5.93 14.22
C PHE A 229 3.11 -5.37 14.94
N ALA A 230 3.18 -4.11 15.35
CA ALA A 230 2.03 -3.33 15.81
C ALA A 230 1.41 -2.58 14.62
N ILE A 231 0.07 -2.45 14.64
CA ILE A 231 -0.67 -1.65 13.67
C ILE A 231 -1.29 -0.46 14.42
N ARG A 232 -0.96 0.76 14.00
CA ARG A 232 -1.55 1.98 14.53
C ARG A 232 -2.08 2.86 13.40
N THR A 233 -3.19 3.56 13.64
CA THR A 233 -3.77 4.47 12.65
C THR A 233 -3.83 5.90 13.18
N ILE A 234 -3.64 6.85 12.26
CA ILE A 234 -3.73 8.30 12.51
C ILE A 234 -4.67 8.88 11.46
N THR A 235 -5.56 9.77 11.87
CA THR A 235 -6.55 10.37 10.95
C THR A 235 -6.38 11.88 10.89
N PHE A 236 -6.26 12.41 9.68
CA PHE A 236 -6.14 13.83 9.39
C PHE A 236 -7.32 14.31 8.53
N SER A 237 -7.69 15.59 8.69
CA SER A 237 -8.66 16.22 7.80
C SER A 237 -8.06 16.45 6.41
N LEU A 238 -8.65 15.85 5.37
CA LEU A 238 -8.22 16.06 3.99
C LEU A 238 -8.43 17.52 3.56
N HIS A 239 -9.36 18.23 4.19
CA HIS A 239 -9.59 19.66 3.96
C HIS A 239 -8.33 20.48 4.29
N HIS A 240 -7.72 20.27 5.46
CA HIS A 240 -6.48 20.97 5.85
C HIS A 240 -5.33 20.65 4.89
N ILE A 241 -5.20 19.39 4.47
CA ILE A 241 -4.19 18.96 3.49
C ILE A 241 -4.41 19.66 2.14
N LYS A 242 -5.65 19.77 1.68
CA LYS A 242 -6.01 20.52 0.46
C LYS A 242 -5.69 22.02 0.59
N LYS A 243 -5.81 22.61 1.78
CA LYS A 243 -5.45 24.00 2.06
C LYS A 243 -3.93 24.23 1.96
N ILE A 244 -3.13 23.37 2.60
CA ILE A 244 -1.66 23.38 2.50
C ILE A 244 -1.23 23.24 1.03
N LYS A 245 -1.81 22.26 0.33
CA LYS A 245 -1.59 22.04 -1.10
C LYS A 245 -1.80 23.31 -1.93
N ALA A 246 -2.93 24.02 -1.70
CA ALA A 246 -3.27 25.23 -2.42
C ALA A 246 -2.26 26.37 -2.14
N LYS A 247 -1.93 26.61 -0.87
CA LYS A 247 -0.95 27.64 -0.45
C LYS A 247 0.44 27.42 -1.03
N LEU A 248 0.90 26.17 -1.09
CA LEU A 248 2.25 25.85 -1.57
C LEU A 248 2.33 25.59 -3.09
N GLY A 249 1.21 25.51 -3.80
CA GLY A 249 1.19 25.17 -5.23
C GLY A 249 1.70 23.75 -5.53
N VAL A 250 1.51 22.80 -4.60
CA VAL A 250 2.01 21.42 -4.70
C VAL A 250 0.86 20.40 -4.91
N THR A 251 1.17 19.11 -4.93
CA THR A 251 0.16 18.03 -4.97
C THR A 251 -0.13 17.49 -3.56
N ILE A 252 -1.26 16.80 -3.38
CA ILE A 252 -1.61 16.16 -2.10
C ILE A 252 -0.53 15.15 -1.69
N ASN A 253 -0.01 14.37 -2.64
CA ASN A 253 1.05 13.40 -2.35
C ASN A 253 2.34 14.08 -1.90
N ASP A 254 2.66 15.28 -2.42
CA ASP A 254 3.84 16.03 -1.97
C ASP A 254 3.70 16.45 -0.50
N VAL A 255 2.50 16.90 -0.10
CA VAL A 255 2.20 17.27 1.30
C VAL A 255 2.30 16.06 2.20
N ILE A 256 1.65 14.94 1.83
CA ILE A 256 1.66 13.69 2.62
C ILE A 256 3.10 13.17 2.78
N THR A 257 3.85 13.08 1.69
CA THR A 257 5.23 12.58 1.74
C THR A 257 6.13 13.51 2.57
N GLY A 258 6.04 14.82 2.39
CA GLY A 258 6.82 15.79 3.18
C GLY A 258 6.49 15.73 4.67
N MET A 259 5.20 15.59 5.01
CA MET A 259 4.73 15.42 6.39
C MET A 259 5.28 14.14 7.03
N ILE A 260 5.20 13.00 6.32
CA ILE A 260 5.78 11.74 6.80
C ILE A 260 7.30 11.88 6.99
N PHE A 261 8.00 12.50 6.05
CA PHE A 261 9.45 12.67 6.15
C PHE A 261 9.86 13.55 7.34
N LEU A 262 9.15 14.65 7.58
CA LEU A 262 9.38 15.48 8.76
C LEU A 262 9.09 14.69 10.04
N GLY A 263 7.96 13.98 10.12
CA GLY A 263 7.59 13.17 11.28
C GLY A 263 8.62 12.09 11.59
N LEU A 264 9.14 11.41 10.57
CA LEU A 264 10.23 10.43 10.73
C LEU A 264 11.52 11.08 11.24
N ARG A 265 11.87 12.28 10.77
CA ARG A 265 13.05 12.99 11.26
C ARG A 265 12.89 13.50 12.69
N LEU A 266 11.71 13.98 13.07
CA LEU A 266 11.38 14.32 14.46
C LEU A 266 11.49 13.09 15.36
N TYR A 267 10.92 11.96 14.95
CA TYR A 267 11.03 10.69 15.69
C TYR A 267 12.48 10.24 15.86
N MET A 268 13.28 10.30 14.79
CA MET A 268 14.69 9.97 14.84
C MET A 268 15.48 10.93 15.74
N GLN A 269 15.15 12.23 15.74
CA GLN A 269 15.76 13.22 16.63
C GLN A 269 15.45 12.91 18.10
N GLU A 270 14.19 12.61 18.42
CA GLU A 270 13.76 12.35 19.79
C GLU A 270 14.24 10.98 20.31
N THR A 271 14.43 9.99 19.42
CA THR A 271 14.84 8.63 19.81
C THR A 271 16.35 8.44 19.80
N ARG A 272 17.04 8.97 18.78
CA ARG A 272 18.51 8.88 18.66
C ARG A 272 19.05 10.06 17.85
N PRO A 273 19.40 11.19 18.49
CA PRO A 273 19.77 12.44 17.82
C PRO A 273 20.82 12.29 16.70
N ASP A 274 21.85 11.45 16.90
CA ASP A 274 22.91 11.21 15.93
C ASP A 274 22.42 10.58 14.61
N SER A 275 21.22 10.01 14.60
CA SER A 275 20.63 9.40 13.42
C SER A 275 19.96 10.39 12.47
N THR A 276 19.72 11.64 12.88
CA THR A 276 18.99 12.65 12.08
C THR A 276 19.63 12.97 10.71
N ASN A 277 20.92 12.71 10.57
CA ASN A 277 21.69 12.88 9.32
C ASN A 277 22.03 11.57 8.61
N SER A 278 21.54 10.44 9.14
CA SER A 278 21.69 9.13 8.51
C SER A 278 20.92 9.07 7.18
N ASN A 279 21.58 8.49 6.17
CA ASN A 279 20.92 8.12 4.93
C ASN A 279 19.72 7.20 5.22
N SER A 280 18.55 7.62 4.74
CA SER A 280 17.31 6.85 4.81
C SER A 280 16.57 7.03 3.50
N THR A 281 16.10 5.95 2.92
CA THR A 281 15.37 5.91 1.66
C THR A 281 13.99 5.28 1.91
N ALA A 282 12.94 5.97 1.48
CA ALA A 282 11.59 5.45 1.41
C ALA A 282 11.35 4.82 0.04
N LEU A 283 10.86 3.59 0.04
CA LEU A 283 10.41 2.89 -1.15
C LEU A 283 8.94 3.23 -1.41
N VAL A 284 8.70 4.18 -2.30
CA VAL A 284 7.36 4.66 -2.61
C VAL A 284 6.72 3.80 -3.69
N LEU A 285 5.58 3.19 -3.37
CA LEU A 285 4.79 2.38 -4.30
C LEU A 285 3.90 3.30 -5.15
N ILE A 286 4.00 3.19 -6.47
CA ILE A 286 3.17 3.96 -7.40
C ILE A 286 2.37 3.03 -8.31
N ASN A 287 1.07 3.30 -8.46
CA ASN A 287 0.26 2.64 -9.47
C ASN A 287 0.72 3.08 -10.87
N THR A 288 1.03 2.13 -11.75
CA THR A 288 1.51 2.39 -13.11
C THR A 288 0.40 2.46 -14.15
N ARG A 289 -0.86 2.21 -13.74
CA ARG A 289 -2.03 2.36 -14.62
C ARG A 289 -2.26 3.82 -15.00
N MET A 290 -2.61 4.03 -16.27
CA MET A 290 -2.98 5.35 -16.80
C MET A 290 -4.50 5.52 -16.71
N VAL A 291 -4.98 5.82 -15.50
CA VAL A 291 -6.41 6.00 -15.20
C VAL A 291 -6.71 7.41 -14.71
N GLU A 292 -7.66 8.08 -15.38
CA GLU A 292 -8.21 9.36 -14.90
C GLU A 292 -9.24 9.16 -13.78
N ASN A 293 -10.05 8.11 -13.94
CA ASN A 293 -11.13 7.70 -13.04
C ASN A 293 -10.92 6.26 -12.58
N TYR A 294 -11.48 5.95 -11.41
CA TYR A 294 -11.50 4.60 -10.86
C TYR A 294 -12.14 3.60 -11.85
N LYS A 295 -11.63 2.36 -11.87
CA LYS A 295 -12.10 1.27 -12.73
C LYS A 295 -12.64 0.12 -11.89
N SER A 296 -13.83 -0.36 -12.25
CA SER A 296 -14.44 -1.53 -11.61
C SER A 296 -13.65 -2.80 -11.92
N VAL A 297 -13.84 -3.86 -11.13
CA VAL A 297 -13.23 -5.18 -11.41
C VAL A 297 -13.62 -5.68 -12.80
N GLN A 298 -14.90 -5.55 -13.16
CA GLN A 298 -15.41 -5.95 -14.46
C GLN A 298 -14.71 -5.21 -15.61
N ASP A 299 -14.45 -3.90 -15.44
CA ASP A 299 -13.70 -3.13 -16.45
C ASP A 299 -12.25 -3.60 -16.56
N MET A 300 -11.59 -3.90 -15.42
CA MET A 300 -10.20 -4.34 -15.39
C MET A 300 -10.00 -5.75 -15.98
N LEU A 301 -11.04 -6.59 -15.98
CA LEU A 301 -11.03 -7.94 -16.56
C LEU A 301 -11.38 -7.98 -18.05
N LYS A 302 -11.83 -6.87 -18.65
CA LYS A 302 -12.11 -6.84 -20.10
C LYS A 302 -10.83 -7.09 -20.91
N PRO A 303 -10.83 -8.02 -21.88
CA PRO A 303 -9.63 -8.43 -22.62
C PRO A 303 -8.97 -7.30 -23.40
N ASN A 304 -9.73 -6.28 -23.83
CA ASN A 304 -9.23 -5.15 -24.62
C ASN A 304 -8.87 -3.91 -23.76
N ASN A 305 -8.86 -4.00 -22.43
CA ASN A 305 -8.54 -2.87 -21.57
C ASN A 305 -7.02 -2.76 -21.31
N SER A 306 -6.31 -2.15 -22.25
CA SER A 306 -4.85 -1.92 -22.15
C SER A 306 -4.47 -0.89 -21.08
N ASN A 307 -5.37 0.04 -20.72
CA ASN A 307 -5.03 1.16 -19.84
C ASN A 307 -5.05 0.80 -18.35
N ALA A 308 -5.88 -0.17 -17.96
CA ALA A 308 -6.10 -0.53 -16.57
C ALA A 308 -6.40 -2.02 -16.35
N PRO A 309 -5.53 -2.95 -16.79
CA PRO A 309 -5.76 -4.37 -16.59
C PRO A 309 -5.69 -4.77 -15.12
N TRP A 310 -6.39 -5.84 -14.75
CA TRP A 310 -6.27 -6.50 -13.45
C TRP A 310 -4.83 -7.01 -13.20
N GLY A 311 -4.44 -7.12 -11.93
CA GLY A 311 -3.20 -7.77 -11.48
C GLY A 311 -2.21 -6.79 -10.86
N ASN A 312 -0.94 -7.21 -10.73
CA ASN A 312 0.08 -6.34 -10.13
C ASN A 312 0.60 -5.31 -11.16
N ARG A 313 0.21 -4.04 -11.02
CA ARG A 313 0.63 -2.91 -11.86
C ARG A 313 1.09 -1.75 -10.99
N PHE A 314 2.19 -1.96 -10.29
CA PHE A 314 2.85 -0.94 -9.51
C PHE A 314 4.35 -0.92 -9.80
N ALA A 315 4.99 0.19 -9.43
CA ALA A 315 6.43 0.32 -9.46
C ALA A 315 6.93 0.81 -8.09
N LEU A 316 8.21 0.52 -7.85
CA LEU A 316 8.92 0.91 -6.64
C LEU A 316 9.82 2.10 -6.97
N LEU A 317 9.63 3.19 -6.24
CA LEU A 317 10.42 4.40 -6.41
C LEU A 317 11.24 4.71 -5.17
N HIS A 318 12.56 4.70 -5.30
CA HIS A 318 13.47 5.12 -4.24
C HIS A 318 13.43 6.63 -4.09
N ILE A 319 12.94 7.10 -2.94
CA ILE A 319 12.91 8.51 -2.55
C ILE A 319 13.69 8.65 -1.25
N ASP A 320 14.84 9.32 -1.31
CA ASP A 320 15.60 9.65 -0.09
C ASP A 320 14.80 10.59 0.82
N ILE A 321 14.85 10.31 2.12
CA ILE A 321 14.26 11.13 3.16
C ILE A 321 15.26 12.28 3.43
N PRO A 322 14.87 13.56 3.23
CA PRO A 322 15.76 14.69 3.48
C PRO A 322 16.38 14.62 4.88
N LYS A 323 17.68 14.88 4.97
CA LYS A 323 18.39 14.92 6.26
C LYS A 323 18.11 16.23 6.99
N ALA A 324 18.33 16.25 8.29
CA ALA A 324 18.24 17.49 9.07
C ALA A 324 19.28 18.55 8.64
N THR A 325 20.40 18.14 8.04
CA THR A 325 21.38 19.05 7.40
C THR A 325 20.87 19.69 6.10
N ASP A 326 19.98 19.01 5.39
CA ASP A 326 19.49 19.46 4.08
C ASP A 326 18.19 20.25 4.20
N CYS A 327 17.41 19.95 5.23
CA CYS A 327 16.15 20.60 5.55
C CYS A 327 16.09 20.83 7.06
N GLU A 328 16.07 22.10 7.48
CA GLU A 328 15.98 22.45 8.88
C GLU A 328 14.65 22.00 9.47
N LEU A 329 14.68 21.32 10.62
CA LEU A 329 13.47 20.83 11.29
C LEU A 329 12.56 21.97 11.76
N SER A 330 13.13 23.16 11.98
CA SER A 330 12.42 24.41 12.26
C SER A 330 11.66 24.97 11.06
N ASN A 331 11.99 24.54 9.83
CA ASN A 331 11.33 24.99 8.61
C ASN A 331 10.58 23.81 7.95
N PRO A 332 9.39 23.46 8.48
CA PRO A 332 8.68 22.24 8.11
C PRO A 332 8.29 22.19 6.62
N LEU A 333 8.10 23.35 5.99
CA LEU A 333 7.74 23.46 4.58
C LEU A 333 8.86 23.04 3.62
N GLN A 334 10.12 23.04 4.07
CA GLN A 334 11.25 22.57 3.26
C GLN A 334 11.11 21.08 2.92
N PHE A 335 10.59 20.26 3.84
CA PHE A 335 10.38 18.83 3.61
C PHE A 335 9.37 18.56 2.49
N ILE A 336 8.30 19.36 2.39
CA ILE A 336 7.34 19.27 1.29
C ILE A 336 8.00 19.66 -0.04
N LYS A 337 8.77 20.75 -0.05
CA LYS A 337 9.46 21.23 -1.26
C LYS A 337 10.52 20.22 -1.73
N ALA A 338 11.27 19.63 -0.80
CA ALA A 338 12.26 18.60 -1.09
C ALA A 338 11.61 17.33 -1.66
N ALA A 339 10.55 16.83 -1.00
CA ALA A 339 9.78 15.70 -1.49
C ALA A 339 9.24 15.97 -2.91
N GLN A 340 8.63 17.14 -3.13
CA GLN A 340 8.13 17.53 -4.45
C GLN A 340 9.24 17.54 -5.51
N LYS A 341 10.39 18.17 -5.22
CA LYS A 341 11.52 18.27 -6.15
C LYS A 341 12.02 16.88 -6.55
N MET A 342 12.16 15.98 -5.59
CA MET A 342 12.61 14.61 -5.83
C MET A 342 11.59 13.81 -6.64
N ILE A 343 10.32 13.84 -6.26
CA ILE A 343 9.24 13.13 -6.98
C ILE A 343 9.10 13.65 -8.41
N LYS A 344 9.15 14.97 -8.63
CA LYS A 344 9.14 15.55 -9.97
C LYS A 344 10.32 15.06 -10.79
N ARG A 345 11.55 15.13 -10.26
CA ARG A 345 12.77 14.65 -10.94
C ARG A 345 12.63 13.19 -11.36
N LYS A 346 12.17 12.33 -10.45
CA LYS A 346 11.95 10.90 -10.71
C LYS A 346 10.85 10.62 -11.73
N ARG A 347 9.83 11.50 -11.84
CA ARG A 347 8.79 11.38 -12.87
C ARG A 347 9.27 11.77 -14.27
N TYR A 348 10.25 12.68 -14.37
CA TYR A 348 10.95 12.99 -15.62
C TYR A 348 12.02 11.96 -16.00
N SER A 349 12.10 10.85 -15.27
CA SER A 349 13.04 9.76 -15.51
C SER A 349 12.30 8.53 -16.00
N SER A 350 12.84 7.86 -17.02
CA SER A 350 12.32 6.58 -17.52
C SER A 350 12.84 5.39 -16.69
N ALA A 351 13.51 5.64 -15.55
CA ALA A 351 14.09 4.60 -14.71
C ALA A 351 13.05 3.58 -14.23
N VAL A 352 11.83 4.01 -13.91
CA VAL A 352 10.73 3.10 -13.53
C VAL A 352 10.43 2.08 -14.63
N PHE A 353 10.37 2.52 -15.88
CA PHE A 353 10.16 1.65 -17.03
C PHE A 353 11.32 0.66 -17.22
N LEU A 354 12.56 1.14 -17.11
CA LEU A 354 13.75 0.31 -17.23
C LEU A 354 13.86 -0.75 -16.13
N VAL A 355 13.52 -0.39 -14.88
CA VAL A 355 13.45 -1.36 -13.77
C VAL A 355 12.39 -2.42 -14.06
N GLY A 356 11.20 -2.03 -14.55
CA GLY A 356 10.18 -2.99 -14.97
C GLY A 356 10.66 -3.98 -16.03
N LYS A 357 11.35 -3.48 -17.07
CA LYS A 357 11.95 -4.31 -18.13
C LYS A 357 13.04 -5.23 -17.61
N LEU A 358 13.88 -4.75 -16.70
CA LEU A 358 14.88 -5.56 -16.03
C LEU A 358 14.23 -6.70 -15.23
N MET A 359 13.16 -6.41 -14.48
CA MET A 359 12.44 -7.43 -13.72
C MET A 359 11.82 -8.49 -14.62
N GLU A 360 11.20 -8.10 -15.74
CA GLU A 360 10.70 -9.03 -16.76
C GLU A 360 11.83 -9.94 -17.29
N MET A 361 13.00 -9.36 -17.56
CA MET A 361 14.17 -10.09 -18.06
C MET A 361 14.76 -11.04 -17.01
N ILE A 362 14.93 -10.60 -15.76
CA ILE A 362 15.42 -11.45 -14.66
C ILE A 362 14.48 -12.65 -14.48
N HIS A 363 13.17 -12.41 -14.47
CA HIS A 363 12.19 -13.47 -14.35
C HIS A 363 12.30 -14.48 -15.51
N LYS A 364 12.35 -14.00 -16.76
CA LYS A 364 12.44 -14.88 -17.95
C LYS A 364 13.74 -15.68 -18.02
N LEU A 365 14.87 -15.09 -17.64
CA LEU A 365 16.19 -15.70 -17.83
C LEU A 365 16.68 -16.48 -16.61
N ARG A 366 16.23 -16.11 -15.40
CA ARG A 366 16.73 -16.65 -14.12
C ARG A 366 15.64 -17.20 -13.21
N GLY A 367 14.39 -17.15 -13.63
CA GLY A 367 13.24 -17.70 -12.90
C GLY A 367 12.64 -16.75 -11.85
N PRO A 368 11.44 -17.09 -11.34
CA PRO A 368 10.69 -16.28 -10.39
C PRO A 368 11.37 -16.12 -9.03
N GLU A 369 12.15 -17.10 -8.57
CA GLU A 369 12.84 -17.07 -7.28
C GLU A 369 13.97 -16.02 -7.26
N VAL A 370 14.71 -15.86 -8.36
CA VAL A 370 15.77 -14.85 -8.46
C VAL A 370 15.15 -13.44 -8.54
N ALA A 371 14.05 -13.29 -9.28
CA ALA A 371 13.28 -12.05 -9.28
C ALA A 371 12.72 -11.71 -7.89
N ALA A 372 12.23 -12.70 -7.14
CA ALA A 372 11.76 -12.52 -5.78
C ALA A 372 12.89 -12.07 -4.83
N LYS A 373 14.07 -12.71 -4.90
CA LYS A 373 15.26 -12.31 -4.13
C LYS A 373 15.69 -10.88 -4.44
N PHE A 374 15.63 -10.45 -5.70
CA PHE A 374 15.94 -9.06 -6.07
C PHE A 374 14.97 -8.06 -5.43
N MET A 375 13.66 -8.34 -5.47
CA MET A 375 12.66 -7.50 -4.80
C MET A 375 12.83 -7.50 -3.28
N TYR A 376 13.15 -8.66 -2.69
CA TYR A 376 13.45 -8.77 -1.27
C TYR A 376 14.65 -7.88 -0.89
N LYS A 377 15.76 -7.99 -1.63
CA LYS A 377 16.96 -7.18 -1.37
C LYS A 377 16.70 -5.68 -1.55
N THR A 378 15.89 -5.31 -2.54
CA THR A 378 15.43 -3.93 -2.74
C THR A 378 14.72 -3.38 -1.50
N ALA A 379 13.78 -4.14 -0.93
CA ALA A 379 13.09 -3.73 0.29
C ALA A 379 14.02 -3.72 1.51
N GLN A 380 14.82 -4.77 1.69
CA GLN A 380 15.75 -4.91 2.82
C GLN A 380 16.78 -3.77 2.89
N ASN A 381 17.25 -3.29 1.73
CA ASN A 381 18.27 -2.24 1.65
C ASN A 381 17.71 -0.82 1.91
N THR A 382 16.39 -0.66 1.98
CA THR A 382 15.73 0.64 2.21
C THR A 382 15.13 0.71 3.62
N SER A 383 14.91 1.93 4.12
CA SER A 383 14.48 2.16 5.51
C SER A 383 13.01 1.83 5.76
N LEU A 384 12.14 2.16 4.80
CA LEU A 384 10.70 1.89 4.90
C LEU A 384 10.05 1.84 3.52
N SER A 385 8.79 1.40 3.47
CA SER A 385 7.92 1.54 2.31
C SER A 385 6.78 2.52 2.58
N ILE A 386 6.35 3.23 1.53
CA ILE A 386 5.18 4.11 1.56
C ILE A 386 4.23 3.76 0.42
N SER A 387 2.97 3.45 0.74
CA SER A 387 1.90 3.25 -0.24
C SER A 387 0.76 4.23 -0.01
N ASN A 388 0.17 4.77 -1.06
CA ASN A 388 -0.93 5.72 -0.95
C ASN A 388 -2.04 5.37 -1.94
N MET A 389 -3.28 5.36 -1.44
CA MET A 389 -4.48 5.03 -2.18
C MET A 389 -5.57 6.08 -2.00
N MET A 390 -6.27 6.34 -3.11
CA MET A 390 -7.42 7.25 -3.11
C MET A 390 -8.69 6.41 -2.98
N GLY A 391 -9.42 6.59 -1.89
CA GLY A 391 -10.75 6.00 -1.67
C GLY A 391 -11.90 6.93 -2.09
N PRO A 392 -13.14 6.48 -1.89
CA PRO A 392 -14.33 7.21 -2.33
C PRO A 392 -14.64 8.43 -1.46
N ARG A 393 -15.39 9.37 -2.06
CA ARG A 393 -15.83 10.61 -1.39
C ARG A 393 -17.02 10.40 -0.48
N GLU A 394 -17.93 9.53 -0.88
CA GLU A 394 -19.14 9.22 -0.15
C GLU A 394 -18.92 8.12 0.89
N LYS A 395 -19.76 8.12 1.91
CA LYS A 395 -19.86 7.02 2.86
C LYS A 395 -20.35 5.76 2.15
N MET A 396 -19.60 4.69 2.28
CA MET A 396 -19.93 3.36 1.77
C MET A 396 -20.82 2.60 2.76
N ALA A 397 -21.58 1.64 2.23
CA ALA A 397 -22.24 0.60 3.00
C ALA A 397 -22.05 -0.78 2.34
N MET A 398 -21.89 -1.79 3.19
CA MET A 398 -21.81 -3.21 2.80
C MET A 398 -23.03 -3.92 3.35
N CYS A 399 -23.86 -4.53 2.50
CA CYS A 399 -25.08 -5.23 2.94
C CYS A 399 -26.00 -4.38 3.85
N GLY A 400 -26.10 -3.06 3.57
CA GLY A 400 -26.84 -2.11 4.41
C GLY A 400 -26.14 -1.69 5.71
N HIS A 401 -24.93 -2.16 6.00
CA HIS A 401 -24.13 -1.76 7.16
C HIS A 401 -23.21 -0.59 6.77
N PRO A 402 -23.35 0.59 7.38
CA PRO A 402 -22.51 1.74 7.04
C PRO A 402 -21.06 1.56 7.48
N VAL A 403 -20.13 1.81 6.56
CA VAL A 403 -18.69 1.80 6.81
C VAL A 403 -18.28 3.16 7.37
N LYS A 404 -17.82 3.17 8.62
CA LYS A 404 -17.30 4.35 9.33
C LYS A 404 -15.88 4.70 8.90
N GLY A 405 -15.05 3.69 8.65
CA GLY A 405 -13.63 3.89 8.34
C GLY A 405 -13.03 2.74 7.54
N VAL A 406 -11.93 3.03 6.86
CA VAL A 406 -11.16 2.04 6.12
C VAL A 406 -9.68 2.32 6.29
N TYR A 407 -8.89 1.26 6.46
CA TYR A 407 -7.45 1.31 6.36
C TYR A 407 -6.89 0.00 5.83
N PHE A 408 -5.62 0.01 5.43
CA PHE A 408 -4.95 -1.18 4.93
C PHE A 408 -3.47 -1.14 5.28
N THR A 409 -2.80 -2.28 5.28
CA THR A 409 -1.35 -2.40 5.38
C THR A 409 -0.84 -3.59 4.56
N VAL A 410 0.48 -3.72 4.46
CA VAL A 410 1.16 -4.83 3.77
C VAL A 410 2.14 -5.48 4.72
N VAL A 411 2.01 -6.79 4.91
CA VAL A 411 2.84 -7.62 5.79
C VAL A 411 3.72 -8.57 4.98
N GLY A 412 4.75 -9.14 5.60
CA GLY A 412 5.71 -10.01 4.90
C GLY A 412 6.72 -9.23 4.04
N ILE A 413 7.11 -8.03 4.51
CA ILE A 413 8.14 -7.21 3.89
C ILE A 413 9.33 -7.08 4.86
N PRO A 414 10.59 -7.14 4.38
CA PRO A 414 11.78 -7.14 5.24
C PRO A 414 12.14 -5.70 5.69
N GLN A 415 11.18 -4.99 6.30
CA GLN A 415 11.34 -3.62 6.76
C GLN A 415 10.64 -3.43 8.10
N SER A 416 11.30 -2.73 9.03
CA SER A 416 10.76 -2.47 10.36
C SER A 416 9.56 -1.53 10.36
N LEU A 417 9.37 -0.76 9.29
CA LEU A 417 8.30 0.22 9.17
C LEU A 417 7.68 0.19 7.78
N MET A 418 6.37 0.11 7.73
CA MET A 418 5.56 0.29 6.53
C MET A 418 4.48 1.34 6.81
N ILE A 419 4.39 2.34 5.93
CA ILE A 419 3.41 3.41 6.04
C ILE A 419 2.45 3.31 4.85
N THR A 420 1.18 3.16 5.15
CA THR A 420 0.12 3.16 4.13
C THR A 420 -0.84 4.30 4.39
N VAL A 421 -1.36 4.87 3.30
CA VAL A 421 -2.22 6.04 3.35
C VAL A 421 -3.46 5.77 2.51
N ILE A 422 -4.63 6.06 3.07
CA ILE A 422 -5.90 6.02 2.33
C ILE A 422 -6.74 7.26 2.61
N SER A 423 -7.37 7.81 1.58
CA SER A 423 -8.39 8.85 1.77
C SER A 423 -9.80 8.27 1.70
N TYR A 424 -10.67 8.55 2.67
CA TYR A 424 -12.08 8.13 2.67
C TYR A 424 -12.92 9.19 3.38
N MET A 425 -14.09 9.55 2.81
CA MET A 425 -15.00 10.55 3.41
C MET A 425 -14.31 11.87 3.83
N GLU A 426 -13.48 12.43 2.96
CA GLU A 426 -12.71 13.66 3.25
C GLU A 426 -11.78 13.58 4.49
N GLN A 427 -11.48 12.36 4.93
CA GLN A 427 -10.45 12.06 5.91
C GLN A 427 -9.28 11.36 5.22
N LEU A 428 -8.07 11.67 5.65
CA LEU A 428 -6.86 10.94 5.29
C LEU A 428 -6.45 10.09 6.48
N ARG A 429 -6.39 8.77 6.29
CA ARG A 429 -5.93 7.85 7.31
C ARG A 429 -4.55 7.31 6.95
N ILE A 430 -3.61 7.45 7.87
CA ILE A 430 -2.27 6.87 7.82
C ILE A 430 -2.26 5.65 8.72
N THR A 431 -1.75 4.52 8.22
CA THR A 431 -1.50 3.32 9.00
C THR A 431 -0.01 3.10 9.11
N LEU A 432 0.46 2.92 10.33
CA LEU A 432 1.82 2.55 10.67
C LEU A 432 1.80 1.06 11.03
N LEU A 433 2.52 0.27 10.25
CA LEU A 433 2.89 -1.10 10.62
C LEU A 433 4.35 -1.06 11.05
N SER A 434 4.59 -1.24 12.35
CA SER A 434 5.90 -1.03 12.96
C SER A 434 6.37 -2.26 13.74
N GLU A 435 7.66 -2.59 13.63
CA GLU A 435 8.28 -3.69 14.34
C GLU A 435 8.13 -3.49 15.85
N LYS A 436 7.38 -4.38 16.49
CA LYS A 436 7.06 -4.30 17.93
C LYS A 436 8.35 -4.41 18.72
N GLU A 437 8.43 -3.68 19.83
CA GLU A 437 9.62 -3.60 20.72
C GLU A 437 10.85 -2.89 20.12
N PHE A 438 10.86 -2.60 18.82
CA PHE A 438 11.92 -1.82 18.17
C PHE A 438 11.51 -0.37 17.92
N ILE A 439 10.31 -0.14 17.39
CA ILE A 439 9.76 1.19 17.14
C ILE A 439 8.74 1.52 18.22
N ASP A 440 8.92 2.66 18.88
CA ASP A 440 7.92 3.23 19.78
C ASP A 440 6.81 3.88 18.95
N GLU A 441 5.70 3.17 18.80
CA GLU A 441 4.57 3.55 17.93
C GLU A 441 3.84 4.79 18.43
N GLU A 442 3.80 5.02 19.74
CA GLU A 442 3.15 6.19 20.33
C GLU A 442 3.97 7.45 20.06
N LYS A 443 5.29 7.36 20.29
CA LYS A 443 6.22 8.43 19.97
C LYS A 443 6.23 8.72 18.47
N LEU A 444 6.32 7.69 17.62
CA LEU A 444 6.28 7.88 16.16
C LEU A 444 4.97 8.54 15.71
N THR A 445 3.84 8.14 16.28
CA THR A 445 2.52 8.76 16.01
C THR A 445 2.53 10.23 16.37
N SER A 446 2.95 10.56 17.60
CA SER A 446 3.04 11.94 18.10
C SER A 446 3.96 12.80 17.22
N CYS A 447 5.10 12.27 16.78
CA CYS A 447 6.00 13.01 15.87
C CYS A 447 5.36 13.30 14.51
N ILE A 448 4.55 12.38 13.96
CA ILE A 448 3.83 12.60 12.68
C ILE A 448 2.70 13.62 12.85
N GLU A 449 1.97 13.58 13.97
CA GLU A 449 0.93 14.57 14.29
C GLU A 449 1.54 15.97 14.46
N LYS A 450 2.63 16.08 15.24
CA LYS A 450 3.39 17.33 15.40
C LYS A 450 3.95 17.84 14.08
N ALA A 451 4.42 16.95 13.19
CA ALA A 451 4.84 17.34 11.85
C ALA A 451 3.70 17.95 11.03
N PHE A 452 2.49 17.39 11.11
CA PHE A 452 1.31 17.95 10.47
C PHE A 452 0.96 19.34 11.04
N GLU A 453 0.96 19.49 12.35
CA GLU A 453 0.66 20.76 13.03
C GLU A 453 1.65 21.86 12.61
N ASN A 454 2.95 21.58 12.69
CA ASN A 454 4.01 22.51 12.29
C ASN A 454 3.87 22.92 10.81
N ILE A 455 3.59 21.97 9.92
CA ILE A 455 3.37 22.25 8.50
C ILE A 455 2.12 23.12 8.30
N HIS A 456 1.03 22.77 8.99
CA HIS A 456 -0.24 23.48 8.86
C HIS A 456 -0.08 24.93 9.31
N GLU A 457 0.46 25.17 10.50
CA GLU A 457 0.73 26.49 11.05
C GLU A 457 1.63 27.32 10.11
N ALA A 458 2.82 26.81 9.77
CA ALA A 458 3.75 27.51 8.88
C ALA A 458 3.14 27.81 7.50
N SER A 459 2.26 26.94 6.99
CA SER A 459 1.59 27.19 5.71
C SER A 459 0.51 28.28 5.78
N MET A 460 -0.07 28.52 6.95
CA MET A 460 -1.09 29.56 7.16
C MET A 460 -0.45 30.94 7.26
N GLU A 461 0.77 31.04 7.77
CA GLU A 461 1.54 32.28 7.87
C GLU A 461 2.01 32.81 6.50
N LEU A 462 2.01 31.97 5.46
CA LEU A 462 2.31 32.43 4.10
C LEU A 462 1.20 33.38 3.62
N SER A 463 1.54 34.64 3.43
CA SER A 463 0.71 35.62 2.70
C SER A 463 0.38 35.09 1.30
N ILE A 464 -0.87 35.25 0.86
CA ILE A 464 -1.37 34.78 -0.45
C ILE A 464 -0.77 35.62 -1.57
#